data_AF-A0A943HNZ6-F1
#
_entry.id   AF-A0A943HNZ6-F1
#
_cell.length_a   1.000
_cell.length_b   1.000
_cell.length_c   1.000
_cell.angle_alpha   90.00
_cell.angle_beta   90.00
_cell.angle_gamma   90.00
#
_symmetry.space_group_name_H-M   'P 1'
#
loop_
_entity.id
_entity.type
_entity.pdbx_description
1 polymer ?
#
loop_
_entity_poly.entity_id
_entity_poly.type
_entity_poly.pdbx_seq_one_letter_code
_entity_poly.pdbx_strand_id
1 'polypeptide(L)'
;MKTKLLPLLLLFFLSLGWTSCEDDEHFFLYQLSELYNPDEPISGTYVPITGSSSVGITGGVAPYSISIADETIAKATLGEKDGLIGISPVKLGTTYLRVRDANGLTAQIEVKVGEGRQNFGTIEIRVEIEGDMDEVQMKELEAKVIDDSDMKPTGVIKFVYTTKDKGTLTLISSTEVASSTEIKSSFVRTLEQLGDKSRYCITTTLDGKSHSYYIDYPEKPDADEVVTRDQGPLTCFLVEDVTEIYKKDHSKVTSVKRFYDGWLSR
;
A
#
# COMPACT_ATOMS: atom_id res chain seq x y z
N MET A 1 -50.43 73.44 -36.82
CA MET A 1 -50.79 73.33 -35.39
C MET A 1 -51.23 71.90 -35.12
N LYS A 2 -50.36 71.10 -34.50
CA LYS A 2 -50.41 70.68 -33.08
C LYS A 2 -51.34 69.49 -32.81
N THR A 3 -50.68 68.32 -32.67
CA THR A 3 -50.84 67.27 -31.64
C THR A 3 -52.20 66.63 -31.40
N LYS A 4 -52.32 65.31 -31.66
CA LYS A 4 -52.91 64.27 -30.77
C LYS A 4 -52.28 62.91 -31.15
N LEU A 5 -51.48 62.32 -30.25
CA LEU A 5 -51.81 61.24 -29.31
C LEU A 5 -52.05 59.86 -29.95
N LEU A 6 -51.23 58.91 -29.48
CA LEU A 6 -51.03 57.50 -29.80
C LEU A 6 -52.31 56.63 -29.75
N PRO A 7 -52.34 55.51 -30.50
CA PRO A 7 -52.89 54.28 -29.95
C PRO A 7 -51.93 53.07 -30.11
N LEU A 8 -51.58 52.53 -28.94
CA LEU A 8 -51.56 51.11 -28.58
C LEU A 8 -51.78 50.08 -29.72
N LEU A 9 -50.74 49.32 -30.07
CA LEU A 9 -50.88 47.98 -30.65
C LEU A 9 -50.00 47.00 -29.87
N LEU A 10 -50.68 46.15 -29.09
CA LEU A 10 -50.16 45.01 -28.36
C LEU A 10 -49.61 43.97 -29.35
N LEU A 11 -48.31 43.71 -29.34
CA LEU A 11 -47.70 42.53 -29.97
C LEU A 11 -46.83 41.83 -28.93
N PHE A 12 -47.49 40.94 -28.19
CA PHE A 12 -46.89 40.04 -27.22
C PHE A 12 -46.27 38.88 -28.01
N PHE A 13 -45.04 39.08 -28.53
CA PHE A 13 -44.20 37.95 -28.91
C PHE A 13 -43.66 37.33 -27.63
N LEU A 14 -44.40 36.35 -27.09
CA LEU A 14 -43.82 35.32 -26.24
C LEU A 14 -42.81 34.54 -27.09
N SER A 15 -41.60 35.07 -27.22
CA SER A 15 -40.44 34.22 -27.36
C SER A 15 -40.30 33.48 -26.04
N LEU A 16 -41.01 32.36 -25.91
CA LEU A 16 -40.60 31.27 -25.05
C LEU A 16 -39.22 30.86 -25.56
N GLY A 17 -38.19 31.56 -25.10
CA GLY A 17 -36.88 30.99 -25.00
C GLY A 17 -37.09 29.73 -24.18
N TRP A 18 -37.07 28.58 -24.85
CA TRP A 18 -36.86 27.33 -24.17
C TRP A 18 -35.59 27.55 -23.37
N THR A 19 -35.77 27.68 -22.06
CA THR A 19 -34.78 27.31 -21.07
C THR A 19 -34.20 25.99 -21.55
N SER A 20 -33.04 26.06 -22.20
CA SER A 20 -32.17 24.91 -22.34
C SER A 20 -31.88 24.52 -20.90
N CYS A 21 -32.58 23.49 -20.44
CA CYS A 21 -32.10 22.73 -19.31
C CYS A 21 -30.79 22.15 -19.82
N GLU A 22 -29.69 22.85 -19.54
CA GLU A 22 -28.37 22.25 -19.50
C GLU A 22 -28.48 21.14 -18.45
N ASP A 23 -28.94 19.96 -18.87
CA ASP A 23 -28.51 18.71 -18.24
C ASP A 23 -27.02 18.63 -18.56
N ASP A 24 -26.23 19.34 -17.76
CA ASP A 24 -24.78 19.34 -17.83
C ASP A 24 -24.32 17.91 -17.60
N GLU A 25 -23.95 17.21 -18.68
CA GLU A 25 -23.34 15.88 -18.57
C GLU A 25 -22.05 16.02 -17.75
N HIS A 26 -22.13 15.65 -16.47
CA HIS A 26 -21.00 15.66 -15.57
C HIS A 26 -20.05 14.50 -15.91
N PHE A 27 -19.19 14.67 -16.92
CA PHE A 27 -18.14 13.71 -17.27
C PHE A 27 -16.87 13.94 -16.43
N PHE A 28 -16.65 13.09 -15.44
CA PHE A 28 -15.48 13.22 -14.54
C PHE A 28 -15.00 11.88 -13.98
N LEU A 29 -13.83 11.94 -13.32
CA LEU A 29 -13.24 10.81 -12.62
C LEU A 29 -13.41 10.97 -11.12
N TYR A 30 -13.53 9.85 -10.43
CA TYR A 30 -13.77 9.83 -9.00
C TYR A 30 -12.98 8.74 -8.28
N GLN A 31 -12.78 8.91 -6.98
CA GLN A 31 -12.12 7.92 -6.13
C GLN A 31 -13.14 6.99 -5.51
N LEU A 32 -12.91 5.68 -5.59
CA LEU A 32 -13.73 4.70 -4.90
C LEU A 32 -13.52 4.83 -3.39
N SER A 33 -14.61 4.96 -2.65
CA SER A 33 -14.63 4.85 -1.20
C SER A 33 -15.65 3.79 -0.79
N GLU A 34 -15.35 3.00 0.25
CA GLU A 34 -16.22 1.90 0.69
C GLU A 34 -17.60 2.37 1.21
N LEU A 35 -17.78 3.68 1.42
CA LEU A 35 -18.95 4.26 2.07
C LEU A 35 -19.75 5.22 1.19
N TYR A 36 -19.30 5.53 -0.03
CA TYR A 36 -19.90 6.60 -0.84
C TYR A 36 -19.66 6.39 -2.34
N ASN A 37 -20.75 6.47 -3.13
CA ASN A 37 -20.67 6.74 -4.57
C ASN A 37 -20.40 8.25 -4.72
N PRO A 38 -19.24 8.65 -5.26
CA PRO A 38 -18.87 10.07 -5.27
C PRO A 38 -19.56 10.85 -6.38
N ASP A 39 -20.29 11.88 -5.97
CA ASP A 39 -20.82 12.92 -6.85
C ASP A 39 -19.77 14.00 -7.17
N GLU A 40 -18.55 13.90 -6.61
CA GLU A 40 -17.51 14.93 -6.72
C GLU A 40 -16.32 14.50 -7.60
N PRO A 41 -15.88 15.37 -8.53
CA PRO A 41 -14.70 15.13 -9.34
C PRO A 41 -13.42 15.18 -8.50
N ILE A 42 -12.50 14.25 -8.74
CA ILE A 42 -11.15 14.34 -8.19
C ILE A 42 -10.23 15.09 -9.16
N SER A 43 -9.25 15.82 -8.62
CA SER A 43 -8.19 16.46 -9.40
C SER A 43 -6.92 15.62 -9.49
N GLY A 44 -6.79 14.58 -8.65
CA GLY A 44 -5.65 13.68 -8.66
C GLY A 44 -5.80 12.46 -7.75
N THR A 45 -4.86 11.54 -7.86
CA THR A 45 -4.77 10.33 -7.05
C THR A 45 -3.33 9.99 -6.69
N TYR A 46 -3.15 9.34 -5.54
CA TYR A 46 -1.85 8.86 -5.06
C TYR A 46 -1.73 7.35 -5.23
N VAL A 47 -0.59 6.89 -5.75
CA VAL A 47 -0.30 5.46 -5.92
C VAL A 47 1.05 5.15 -5.26
N PRO A 48 1.11 4.35 -4.18
CA PRO A 48 2.38 3.93 -3.60
C PRO A 48 3.12 3.03 -4.59
N ILE A 49 4.45 3.16 -4.71
CA ILE A 49 5.29 2.38 -5.66
C ILE A 49 5.16 0.85 -5.48
N THR A 50 4.75 0.40 -4.30
CA THR A 50 4.54 -1.01 -3.93
C THR A 50 3.13 -1.53 -4.14
N GLY A 51 2.17 -0.67 -4.53
CA GLY A 51 0.76 -1.02 -4.64
C GLY A 51 0.16 -0.66 -5.99
N SER A 52 -1.14 -0.39 -5.98
CA SER A 52 -1.94 0.06 -7.12
C SER A 52 -3.09 0.92 -6.59
N SER A 53 -3.77 1.63 -7.49
CA SER A 53 -4.98 2.40 -7.18
C SER A 53 -5.99 2.19 -8.30
N SER A 54 -7.26 2.51 -8.06
CA SER A 54 -8.30 2.50 -9.07
C SER A 54 -9.16 3.75 -8.96
N VAL A 55 -9.62 4.26 -10.10
CA VAL A 55 -10.56 5.39 -10.18
C VAL A 55 -11.76 5.00 -11.04
N GLY A 56 -12.93 5.55 -10.72
CA GLY A 56 -14.14 5.36 -11.49
C GLY A 56 -14.34 6.48 -12.51
N ILE A 57 -15.20 6.20 -13.49
CA ILE A 57 -15.64 7.13 -14.54
C ILE A 57 -17.15 7.34 -14.33
N THR A 58 -17.62 8.58 -14.42
CA THR A 58 -19.06 8.89 -14.47
C THR A 58 -19.36 9.84 -15.63
N GLY A 59 -20.59 9.77 -16.15
CA GLY A 59 -21.04 10.54 -17.31
C GLY A 59 -20.39 10.16 -18.65
N GLY A 60 -20.63 10.98 -19.68
CA GLY A 60 -20.12 10.79 -21.03
C GLY A 60 -20.68 9.55 -21.76
N VAL A 61 -20.25 9.37 -23.01
CA VAL A 61 -20.74 8.28 -23.87
C VAL A 61 -19.66 7.23 -24.10
N ALA A 62 -19.92 5.99 -23.69
CA ALA A 62 -19.05 4.86 -23.99
C ALA A 62 -18.98 4.56 -25.51
N PRO A 63 -17.89 3.97 -26.03
CA PRO A 63 -16.71 3.48 -25.32
C PRO A 63 -15.76 4.60 -24.89
N TYR A 64 -15.11 4.39 -23.73
CA TYR A 64 -14.07 5.29 -23.23
C TYR A 64 -12.69 4.85 -23.72
N SER A 65 -11.82 5.82 -23.95
CA SER A 65 -10.38 5.63 -24.20
C SER A 65 -9.58 6.27 -23.07
N ILE A 66 -8.49 5.61 -22.67
CA ILE A 66 -7.62 6.06 -21.58
C ILE A 66 -6.19 6.23 -22.07
N SER A 67 -5.46 7.17 -21.47
CA SER A 67 -4.04 7.37 -21.72
C SER A 67 -3.34 7.94 -20.48
N ILE A 68 -2.08 7.58 -20.29
CA ILE A 68 -1.18 8.20 -19.31
C ILE A 68 -0.16 9.05 -20.07
N ALA A 69 0.03 10.30 -19.64
CA ALA A 69 0.93 11.24 -20.33
C ALA A 69 2.40 10.77 -20.33
N ASP A 70 2.82 10.07 -19.28
CA ASP A 70 4.15 9.47 -19.14
C ASP A 70 4.06 8.06 -18.54
N GLU A 71 4.10 7.05 -19.41
CA GLU A 71 4.00 5.64 -19.03
C GLU A 71 5.25 5.10 -18.30
N THR A 72 6.33 5.89 -18.23
CA THR A 72 7.51 5.55 -17.44
C THR A 72 7.30 5.80 -15.94
N ILE A 73 6.26 6.56 -15.57
CA ILE A 73 5.85 6.84 -14.19
C ILE A 73 4.72 5.90 -13.75
N ALA A 74 3.66 5.75 -14.54
CA ALA A 74 2.52 4.90 -14.23
C ALA A 74 1.88 4.31 -15.49
N LYS A 75 1.14 3.22 -15.35
CA LYS A 75 0.32 2.63 -16.42
C LYS A 75 -1.14 2.58 -15.98
N ALA A 76 -2.06 2.63 -16.95
CA ALA A 76 -3.48 2.50 -16.68
C ALA A 76 -4.13 1.45 -17.58
N THR A 77 -5.13 0.75 -17.04
CA THR A 77 -5.94 -0.25 -17.75
C THR A 77 -7.41 -0.02 -17.44
N LEU A 78 -8.26 -0.06 -18.46
CA LEU A 78 -9.72 0.02 -18.28
C LEU A 78 -10.27 -1.38 -18.07
N GLY A 79 -10.92 -1.61 -16.93
CA GLY A 79 -11.60 -2.86 -16.62
C GLY A 79 -12.88 -3.00 -17.45
N GLU A 80 -12.95 -4.05 -18.26
CA GLU A 80 -14.08 -4.28 -19.17
C GLU A 80 -15.40 -4.59 -18.44
N LYS A 81 -15.33 -5.08 -17.19
CA LYS A 81 -16.52 -5.53 -16.43
C LYS A 81 -17.05 -4.52 -15.43
N ASP A 82 -16.16 -3.73 -14.82
CA ASP A 82 -16.48 -2.80 -13.73
C ASP A 82 -16.37 -1.33 -14.16
N GLY A 83 -15.85 -1.04 -15.36
CA GLY A 83 -15.65 0.31 -15.85
C GLY A 83 -14.59 1.10 -15.07
N LEU A 84 -13.81 0.42 -14.22
CA LEU A 84 -12.80 1.04 -13.38
C LEU A 84 -11.48 1.17 -14.12
N ILE A 85 -10.78 2.27 -13.88
CA ILE A 85 -9.42 2.46 -14.40
C ILE A 85 -8.45 2.03 -13.30
N GLY A 86 -7.82 0.87 -13.49
CA GLY A 86 -6.72 0.42 -12.66
C GLY A 86 -5.44 1.17 -13.01
N ILE A 87 -4.74 1.68 -12.00
CA ILE A 87 -3.50 2.45 -12.11
C ILE A 87 -2.38 1.69 -11.41
N SER A 88 -1.33 1.35 -12.16
CA SER A 88 -0.16 0.63 -11.67
C SER A 88 1.09 1.53 -11.69
N PRO A 89 1.86 1.59 -10.60
CA PRO A 89 3.06 2.41 -10.53
C PRO A 89 4.24 1.73 -11.26
N VAL A 90 5.06 2.55 -11.90
CA VAL A 90 6.32 2.14 -12.55
C VAL A 90 7.50 2.80 -11.85
N LYS A 91 7.44 4.11 -11.62
CA LYS A 91 8.51 4.90 -11.01
C LYS A 91 7.91 6.07 -10.22
N LEU A 92 8.60 6.48 -9.15
CA LEU A 92 8.25 7.71 -8.43
C LEU A 92 8.20 8.91 -9.37
N GLY A 93 7.17 9.75 -9.23
CA GLY A 93 6.96 10.92 -10.06
C GLY A 93 5.49 11.30 -10.16
N THR A 94 5.22 12.30 -10.98
CA THR A 94 3.87 12.78 -11.26
C THR A 94 3.62 12.70 -12.77
N THR A 95 2.46 12.17 -13.15
CA THR A 95 1.96 12.11 -14.53
C THR A 95 0.47 12.45 -14.55
N TYR A 96 -0.19 12.32 -15.70
CA TYR A 96 -1.62 12.61 -15.84
C TYR A 96 -2.36 11.47 -16.51
N LEU A 97 -3.49 11.07 -15.91
CA LEU A 97 -4.46 10.20 -16.54
C LEU A 97 -5.47 11.05 -17.30
N ARG A 98 -5.66 10.74 -18.58
CA ARG A 98 -6.69 11.33 -19.43
C ARG A 98 -7.66 10.26 -19.90
N VAL A 99 -8.93 10.55 -19.77
CA VAL A 99 -10.05 9.72 -20.24
C VAL A 99 -10.83 10.53 -21.24
N ARG A 100 -11.15 9.91 -22.38
CA ARG A 100 -11.94 10.52 -23.46
C ARG A 100 -13.11 9.60 -23.79
N ASP A 101 -14.30 10.17 -23.87
CA ASP A 101 -15.51 9.46 -24.28
C ASP A 101 -15.66 9.40 -25.82
N ALA A 102 -16.71 8.74 -26.31
CA ALA A 102 -16.98 8.59 -27.75
C ALA A 102 -17.32 9.92 -28.45
N ASN A 103 -17.88 10.89 -27.72
CA ASN A 103 -18.21 12.22 -28.23
C ASN A 103 -17.02 13.20 -28.19
N GLY A 104 -15.91 12.79 -27.57
CA GLY A 104 -14.68 13.56 -27.49
C GLY A 104 -14.54 14.43 -26.24
N LEU A 105 -15.47 14.35 -25.28
CA LEU A 105 -15.32 14.93 -23.96
C LEU A 105 -14.10 14.33 -23.25
N THR A 106 -13.40 15.13 -22.45
CA THR A 106 -12.18 14.68 -21.76
C THR A 106 -12.21 15.01 -20.28
N ALA A 107 -11.92 14.02 -19.45
CA ALA A 107 -11.59 14.17 -18.04
C ALA A 107 -10.10 13.91 -17.83
N GLN A 108 -9.45 14.70 -16.97
CA GLN A 108 -8.04 14.55 -16.68
C GLN A 108 -7.75 14.75 -15.20
N ILE A 109 -6.91 13.89 -14.63
CA ILE A 109 -6.46 13.98 -13.24
C ILE A 109 -4.95 13.80 -13.14
N GLU A 110 -4.36 14.36 -12.09
CA GLU A 110 -2.98 14.07 -11.70
C GLU A 110 -2.84 12.65 -11.14
N VAL A 111 -1.76 11.95 -11.50
CA VAL A 111 -1.37 10.69 -10.91
C VAL A 111 0.00 10.87 -10.27
N LYS A 112 0.04 10.82 -8.94
CA LYS A 112 1.29 10.92 -8.16
C LYS A 112 1.71 9.53 -7.69
N VAL A 113 2.80 9.02 -8.25
CA VAL A 113 3.45 7.81 -7.75
C VAL A 113 4.46 8.21 -6.68
N GLY A 114 4.21 7.77 -5.45
CA GLY A 114 5.03 8.11 -4.29
C GLY A 114 5.60 6.90 -3.58
N GLU A 115 6.30 7.17 -2.48
CA GLU A 115 6.91 6.14 -1.65
C GLU A 115 5.86 5.15 -1.13
N GLY A 116 6.21 3.87 -1.15
CA GLY A 116 5.48 2.85 -0.42
C GLY A 116 5.92 2.87 1.04
N ARG A 117 5.00 2.72 1.98
CA ARG A 117 5.33 2.60 3.40
C ARG A 117 4.78 1.31 3.96
N GLN A 118 5.54 0.74 4.87
CA GLN A 118 5.15 -0.44 5.62
C GLN A 118 5.86 -0.40 6.97
N ASN A 119 5.13 -0.62 8.04
CA ASN A 119 5.71 -0.68 9.38
C ASN A 119 5.35 -2.03 10.00
N PHE A 120 6.28 -2.58 10.76
CA PHE A 120 6.03 -3.73 11.62
C PHE A 120 6.34 -3.34 13.06
N GLY A 121 5.36 -3.51 13.95
CA GLY A 121 5.49 -3.26 15.38
C GLY A 121 5.54 -4.58 16.15
N THR A 122 6.49 -4.69 17.09
CA THR A 122 6.76 -5.91 17.85
C THR A 122 6.01 -5.90 19.19
N ILE A 123 5.38 -7.02 19.51
CA ILE A 123 4.76 -7.30 20.81
C ILE A 123 5.71 -8.13 21.65
N GLU A 124 6.15 -9.27 21.12
CA GLU A 124 7.02 -10.21 21.81
C GLU A 124 8.03 -10.85 20.86
N ILE A 125 9.03 -11.52 21.43
CA ILE A 125 10.08 -12.20 20.69
C ILE A 125 10.08 -13.66 21.12
N ARG A 126 10.00 -14.55 20.14
CA ARG A 126 10.12 -16.00 20.31
C ARG A 126 11.33 -16.50 19.52
N VAL A 127 11.93 -17.59 19.97
CA VAL A 127 13.07 -18.20 19.29
C VAL A 127 12.74 -19.65 18.99
N GLU A 128 12.97 -20.07 17.76
CA GLU A 128 12.97 -21.47 17.39
C GLU A 128 14.39 -21.95 17.17
N ILE A 129 14.77 -23.02 17.87
CA ILE A 129 16.09 -23.63 17.80
C ILE A 129 15.92 -25.09 17.39
N GLU A 130 16.63 -25.51 16.35
CA GLU A 130 16.76 -26.90 15.97
C GLU A 130 18.22 -27.34 16.12
N GLY A 131 18.44 -28.52 16.70
CA GLY A 131 19.78 -29.08 16.89
C GLY A 131 19.80 -30.24 17.89
N ASP A 132 20.95 -30.91 17.98
CA ASP A 132 21.21 -31.97 18.97
C ASP A 132 21.72 -31.36 20.28
N MET A 133 20.85 -30.67 21.02
CA MET A 133 21.19 -29.97 22.26
C MET A 133 20.28 -30.43 23.40
N ASP A 134 20.80 -30.40 24.62
CA ASP A 134 19.98 -30.62 25.80
C ASP A 134 19.14 -29.37 26.16
N GLU A 135 18.15 -29.55 27.02
CA GLU A 135 17.19 -28.49 27.40
C GLU A 135 17.87 -27.27 28.05
N VAL A 136 18.97 -27.48 28.79
CA VAL A 136 19.69 -26.39 29.45
C VAL A 136 20.42 -25.55 28.41
N GLN A 137 21.13 -26.21 27.49
CA GLN A 137 21.82 -25.55 26.38
C GLN A 137 20.85 -24.78 25.47
N MET A 138 19.65 -25.33 25.20
CA MET A 138 18.63 -24.65 24.41
C MET A 138 18.12 -23.39 25.09
N LYS A 139 17.81 -23.44 26.40
CA LYS A 139 17.34 -22.28 27.18
C LYS A 139 18.40 -21.19 27.28
N GLU A 140 19.67 -21.54 27.48
CA GLU A 140 20.77 -20.59 27.50
C GLU A 140 20.94 -19.91 26.14
N LEU A 141 20.86 -20.67 25.04
CA LEU A 141 20.94 -20.12 23.69
C LEU A 141 19.73 -19.23 23.36
N GLU A 142 18.51 -19.65 23.71
CA GLU A 142 17.29 -18.85 23.53
C GLU A 142 17.40 -17.50 24.23
N ALA A 143 17.77 -17.48 25.51
CA ALA A 143 17.97 -16.25 26.27
C ALA A 143 19.01 -15.33 25.62
N LYS A 144 20.11 -15.91 25.14
CA LYS A 144 21.15 -15.16 24.41
C LYS A 144 20.65 -14.58 23.10
N VAL A 145 19.89 -15.35 22.31
CA VAL A 145 19.33 -14.91 21.02
C VAL A 145 18.37 -13.73 21.19
N ILE A 146 17.54 -13.75 22.24
CA ILE A 146 16.65 -12.65 22.61
C ILE A 146 17.45 -11.43 23.07
N ASP A 147 18.48 -11.62 23.89
CA ASP A 147 19.34 -10.55 24.38
C ASP A 147 20.10 -9.84 23.24
N ASP A 148 20.63 -10.62 22.30
CA ASP A 148 21.36 -10.13 21.11
C ASP A 148 20.45 -9.47 20.05
N SER A 149 19.13 -9.43 20.24
CA SER A 149 18.19 -8.81 19.30
C SER A 149 18.28 -7.28 19.30
N ASP A 150 18.42 -6.69 18.10
CA ASP A 150 18.44 -5.23 17.92
C ASP A 150 17.05 -4.59 18.17
N MET A 151 15.98 -5.37 18.01
CA MET A 151 14.61 -4.98 18.31
C MET A 151 14.10 -5.72 19.56
N LYS A 152 13.40 -5.02 20.44
CA LYS A 152 12.80 -5.53 21.68
C LYS A 152 11.27 -5.46 21.58
N PRO A 153 10.51 -6.03 22.54
CA PRO A 153 9.08 -5.72 22.69
C PRO A 153 8.82 -4.21 22.58
N THR A 154 7.75 -3.84 21.88
CA THR A 154 7.40 -2.46 21.48
C THR A 154 8.30 -1.80 20.41
N GLY A 155 9.35 -2.48 19.98
CA GLY A 155 10.23 -2.04 18.89
C GLY A 155 9.51 -2.03 17.54
N VAL A 156 9.98 -1.19 16.63
CA VAL A 156 9.34 -0.95 15.33
C VAL A 156 10.37 -0.96 14.23
N ILE A 157 10.06 -1.63 13.13
CA ILE A 157 10.80 -1.52 11.87
C ILE A 157 9.93 -0.85 10.82
N LYS A 158 10.47 0.18 10.17
CA LYS A 158 9.77 0.99 9.16
C LYS A 158 10.48 0.84 7.83
N PHE A 159 9.73 0.48 6.80
CA PHE A 159 10.19 0.37 5.42
C PHE A 159 9.61 1.51 4.61
N VAL A 160 10.49 2.28 3.97
CA VAL A 160 10.15 3.32 3.00
C VAL A 160 10.70 2.90 1.65
N TYR A 161 9.81 2.47 0.76
CA TYR A 161 10.11 1.95 -0.56
C TYR A 161 10.22 3.11 -1.57
N THR A 162 11.37 3.23 -2.21
CA THR A 162 11.61 4.18 -3.31
C THR A 162 11.56 3.51 -4.68
N THR A 163 11.67 2.18 -4.69
CA THR A 163 11.32 1.29 -5.81
C THR A 163 10.49 0.14 -5.23
N LYS A 164 9.98 -0.76 -6.08
CA LYS A 164 9.26 -1.95 -5.58
C LYS A 164 10.11 -2.76 -4.61
N ASP A 165 11.42 -2.83 -4.84
CA ASP A 165 12.27 -3.82 -4.17
C ASP A 165 13.41 -3.20 -3.36
N LYS A 166 13.44 -1.88 -3.20
CA LYS A 166 14.51 -1.19 -2.47
C LYS A 166 13.98 0.04 -1.77
N GLY A 167 14.68 0.43 -0.72
CA GLY A 167 14.32 1.60 0.05
C GLY A 167 15.19 1.80 1.28
N THR A 168 14.66 2.60 2.20
CA THR A 168 15.25 2.84 3.51
C THR A 168 14.48 2.07 4.57
N LEU A 169 15.23 1.43 5.45
CA LEU A 169 14.76 0.77 6.65
C LEU A 169 15.17 1.62 7.85
N THR A 170 14.24 1.86 8.75
CA THR A 170 14.51 2.44 10.07
C THR A 170 14.09 1.45 11.14
N LEU A 171 15.04 0.97 11.95
CA LEU A 171 14.79 0.15 13.13
C LEU A 171 14.77 1.07 14.35
N ILE A 172 13.74 0.93 15.17
CA ILE A 172 13.60 1.56 16.47
C ILE A 172 13.57 0.41 17.49
N SER A 173 14.61 0.30 18.32
CA SER A 173 14.81 -0.85 19.21
C SER A 173 13.64 -1.09 20.17
N SER A 174 13.08 -0.01 20.70
CA SER A 174 11.90 0.04 21.58
C SER A 174 11.26 1.41 21.41
N THR A 175 9.94 1.50 21.57
CA THR A 175 9.24 2.80 21.59
C THR A 175 9.25 3.46 22.97
N GLU A 176 9.78 2.77 23.98
CA GLU A 176 10.07 3.36 25.28
C GLU A 176 11.27 4.31 25.19
N VAL A 177 11.05 5.59 25.48
CA VAL A 177 12.02 6.67 25.28
C VAL A 177 13.39 6.41 25.94
N ALA A 178 13.41 5.74 27.10
CA ALA A 178 14.65 5.47 27.83
C ALA A 178 15.52 4.36 27.21
N SER A 179 14.96 3.52 26.33
CA SER A 179 15.64 2.38 25.70
C SER A 179 15.63 2.45 24.16
N SER A 180 15.07 3.52 23.59
CA SER A 180 14.95 3.69 22.15
C SER A 180 16.29 4.08 21.51
N THR A 181 16.73 3.27 20.56
CA THR A 181 17.81 3.57 19.62
C THR A 181 17.23 3.49 18.20
N GLU A 182 17.59 4.45 17.36
CA GLU A 182 17.15 4.50 15.96
C GLU A 182 18.32 4.22 15.02
N ILE A 183 18.23 3.15 14.23
CA ILE A 183 19.24 2.74 13.25
C ILE A 183 18.61 2.82 11.87
N LYS A 184 19.30 3.46 10.92
CA LYS A 184 18.86 3.56 9.52
C LYS A 184 19.80 2.80 8.61
N SER A 185 19.22 2.11 7.63
CA SER A 185 19.99 1.46 6.59
C SER A 185 19.21 1.36 5.29
N SER A 186 19.88 1.10 4.18
CA SER A 186 19.23 0.72 2.94
C SER A 186 18.87 -0.77 2.99
N PHE A 187 17.72 -1.15 2.46
CA PHE A 187 17.36 -2.54 2.29
C PHE A 187 17.16 -2.89 0.82
N VAL A 188 17.29 -4.18 0.53
CA VAL A 188 16.89 -4.80 -0.73
C VAL A 188 15.89 -5.91 -0.41
N ARG A 189 14.80 -5.96 -1.16
CA ARG A 189 13.79 -7.00 -1.12
C ARG A 189 13.96 -7.90 -2.34
N THR A 190 13.92 -9.20 -2.13
CA THR A 190 14.02 -10.20 -3.19
C THR A 190 12.90 -11.22 -3.04
N LEU A 191 12.51 -11.84 -4.15
CA LEU A 191 11.54 -12.94 -4.12
C LEU A 191 12.33 -14.26 -4.06
N GLU A 192 12.21 -14.95 -2.94
CA GLU A 192 12.80 -16.27 -2.72
C GLU A 192 11.78 -17.35 -3.08
N GLN A 193 12.23 -18.41 -3.76
CA GLN A 193 11.42 -19.56 -4.15
C GLN A 193 11.61 -20.70 -3.15
N LEU A 194 10.52 -21.23 -2.62
CA LEU A 194 10.43 -22.29 -1.62
C LEU A 194 9.57 -23.43 -2.19
N GLY A 195 10.11 -24.16 -3.17
CA GLY A 195 9.33 -25.14 -3.94
C GLY A 195 8.20 -24.46 -4.72
N ASP A 196 6.96 -24.86 -4.47
CA ASP A 196 5.76 -24.28 -5.11
C ASP A 196 5.31 -22.95 -4.48
N LYS A 197 5.94 -22.55 -3.37
CA LYS A 197 5.67 -21.28 -2.68
C LYS A 197 6.78 -20.28 -2.98
N SER A 198 6.49 -19.00 -2.81
CA SER A 198 7.49 -17.94 -2.84
C SER A 198 7.27 -16.97 -1.70
N ARG A 199 8.34 -16.37 -1.18
CA ARG A 199 8.27 -15.34 -0.15
C ARG A 199 9.13 -14.15 -0.50
N TYR A 200 8.78 -12.97 0.01
CA TYR A 200 9.69 -11.83 -0.03
C TYR A 200 10.66 -11.88 1.15
N CYS A 201 11.95 -11.75 0.84
CA CYS A 201 13.04 -11.64 1.79
C CYS A 201 13.64 -10.23 1.72
N ILE A 202 13.90 -9.62 2.87
CA ILE A 202 14.44 -8.27 3.02
C ILE A 202 15.83 -8.38 3.65
N THR A 203 16.85 -8.01 2.88
CA THR A 203 18.24 -8.00 3.35
C THR A 203 18.69 -6.57 3.63
N THR A 204 19.39 -6.37 4.74
CA THR A 204 19.92 -5.06 5.15
C THR A 204 21.24 -5.24 5.92
N THR A 205 21.92 -4.13 6.22
CA THR A 205 23.05 -4.12 7.15
C THR A 205 22.81 -3.07 8.23
N LEU A 206 22.68 -3.48 9.49
CA LEU A 206 22.44 -2.62 10.64
C LEU A 206 23.68 -2.68 11.53
N ASP A 207 24.26 -1.52 11.85
CA ASP A 207 25.49 -1.42 12.66
C ASP A 207 26.63 -2.38 12.24
N GLY A 208 26.79 -2.58 10.94
CA GLY A 208 27.80 -3.46 10.35
C GLY A 208 27.46 -4.96 10.38
N LYS A 209 26.31 -5.35 10.92
CA LYS A 209 25.79 -6.73 10.90
C LYS A 209 24.81 -6.90 9.75
N SER A 210 24.90 -8.01 9.02
CA SER A 210 23.94 -8.35 7.98
C SER A 210 22.70 -8.98 8.60
N HIS A 211 21.53 -8.56 8.14
CA HIS A 211 20.24 -9.10 8.57
C HIS A 211 19.43 -9.54 7.35
N SER A 212 18.64 -10.58 7.55
CA SER A 212 17.73 -11.13 6.54
C SER A 212 16.39 -11.41 7.18
N TYR A 213 15.38 -10.64 6.79
CA TYR A 213 14.04 -10.70 7.34
C TYR A 213 13.03 -11.20 6.33
N TYR A 214 11.97 -11.81 6.81
CA TYR A 214 10.77 -12.05 6.01
C TYR A 214 9.51 -11.91 6.85
N ILE A 215 8.38 -11.67 6.19
CA ILE A 215 7.08 -11.73 6.85
C ILE A 215 6.51 -13.15 6.72
N ASP A 216 5.97 -13.65 7.82
CA ASP A 216 5.22 -14.89 7.91
C ASP A 216 3.90 -14.67 8.65
N TYR A 217 3.00 -15.64 8.55
CA TYR A 217 1.68 -15.57 9.16
C TYR A 217 1.38 -16.86 9.92
N PRO A 218 0.62 -16.78 11.03
CA PRO A 218 0.13 -17.98 11.68
C PRO A 218 -0.71 -18.82 10.71
N GLU A 219 -0.66 -20.13 10.87
CA GLU A 219 -1.56 -21.03 10.15
C GLU A 219 -3.00 -20.63 10.44
N LYS A 220 -3.81 -20.49 9.37
CA LYS A 220 -5.24 -20.22 9.55
C LYS A 220 -5.88 -21.47 10.14
N PRO A 221 -6.69 -21.36 11.21
CA PRO A 221 -7.52 -22.48 11.64
C PRO A 221 -8.45 -22.89 10.50
N ASP A 222 -8.85 -24.17 10.50
CA ASP A 222 -9.77 -24.70 9.49
C ASP A 222 -11.04 -23.85 9.42
N ALA A 223 -11.57 -23.66 8.20
CA ALA A 223 -12.67 -22.75 7.92
C ALA A 223 -13.94 -23.03 8.74
N ASP A 224 -14.07 -24.25 9.27
CA ASP A 224 -15.20 -24.70 10.09
C ASP A 224 -15.11 -24.27 11.57
N GLU A 225 -13.97 -23.74 12.03
CA GLU A 225 -13.76 -23.30 13.42
C GLU A 225 -13.86 -21.77 13.62
N VAL A 226 -14.13 -21.00 12.54
CA VAL A 226 -14.07 -19.54 12.59
C VAL A 226 -15.41 -18.93 13.05
N VAL A 227 -15.51 -18.56 14.33
CA VAL A 227 -16.52 -17.58 14.80
C VAL A 227 -16.06 -16.17 14.40
N THR A 228 -16.81 -15.53 13.51
CA THR A 228 -16.50 -14.29 12.77
C THR A 228 -16.33 -13.00 13.61
N ARG A 229 -16.27 -13.07 14.94
CA ARG A 229 -16.32 -11.88 15.82
C ARG A 229 -15.10 -11.62 16.71
N ASP A 230 -14.08 -12.48 16.70
CA ASP A 230 -12.94 -12.37 17.64
C ASP A 230 -11.56 -12.33 16.97
N GLN A 231 -11.50 -11.99 15.68
CA GLN A 231 -10.21 -11.71 15.06
C GLN A 231 -9.80 -10.29 15.43
N GLY A 232 -9.11 -10.18 16.57
CA GLY A 232 -8.21 -9.05 16.83
C GLY A 232 -7.25 -8.83 15.64
N PRO A 233 -6.43 -7.76 15.67
CA PRO A 233 -5.53 -7.45 14.55
C PRO A 233 -4.77 -8.71 14.10
N LEU A 234 -4.74 -8.97 12.79
CA LEU A 234 -4.03 -10.11 12.22
C LEU A 234 -2.58 -10.07 12.69
N THR A 235 -2.26 -10.92 13.66
CA THR A 235 -0.90 -11.09 14.14
C THR A 235 -0.09 -11.74 13.03
N CYS A 236 1.12 -11.24 12.83
CA CYS A 236 2.06 -11.76 11.86
C CYS A 236 3.45 -11.78 12.47
N PHE A 237 4.35 -12.49 11.81
CA PHE A 237 5.71 -12.67 12.27
C PHE A 237 6.63 -11.91 11.32
N LEU A 238 7.46 -11.03 11.86
CA LEU A 238 8.71 -10.71 11.20
C LEU A 238 9.70 -11.76 11.69
N VAL A 239 10.30 -12.50 10.77
CA VAL A 239 11.23 -13.57 11.13
C VAL A 239 12.60 -13.24 10.60
N GLU A 240 13.60 -13.55 11.39
CA GLU A 240 15.00 -13.41 11.04
C GLU A 240 15.72 -14.75 11.23
N ASP A 241 16.41 -15.20 10.19
CA ASP A 241 17.28 -16.37 10.28
C ASP A 241 18.66 -15.94 10.77
N VAL A 242 19.00 -16.33 12.01
CA VAL A 242 20.27 -16.02 12.67
C VAL A 242 21.13 -17.26 12.84
N THR A 243 20.81 -18.35 12.13
CA THR A 243 21.47 -19.65 12.23
C THR A 243 22.98 -19.53 12.09
N GLU A 244 23.46 -18.80 11.08
CA GLU A 244 24.89 -18.67 10.79
C GLU A 244 25.67 -17.84 11.83
N ILE A 245 24.97 -17.05 12.65
CA ILE A 245 25.57 -16.35 13.79
C ILE A 245 25.91 -17.37 14.89
N TYR A 246 24.94 -18.21 15.26
CA TYR A 246 25.07 -19.10 16.42
C TYR A 246 25.72 -20.46 16.10
N LYS A 247 25.68 -20.93 14.84
CA LYS A 247 26.39 -22.14 14.41
C LYS A 247 27.91 -22.08 14.66
N LYS A 248 28.50 -20.88 14.70
CA LYS A 248 29.94 -20.69 14.93
C LYS A 248 30.39 -21.19 16.31
N ASP A 249 29.57 -20.94 17.32
CA ASP A 249 29.86 -21.29 18.72
C ASP A 249 29.08 -22.53 19.18
N HIS A 250 28.02 -22.90 18.44
CA HIS A 250 27.14 -24.04 18.75
C HIS A 250 27.05 -25.00 17.55
N SER A 251 28.09 -25.79 17.31
CA SER A 251 28.20 -26.71 16.16
C SER A 251 27.07 -27.75 16.02
N LYS A 252 26.31 -28.00 17.09
CA LYS A 252 25.17 -28.94 17.10
C LYS A 252 23.84 -28.32 16.65
N VAL A 253 23.81 -27.00 16.45
CA VAL A 253 22.65 -26.26 15.96
C VAL A 253 22.52 -26.41 14.45
N THR A 254 21.32 -26.72 13.98
CA THR A 254 20.98 -26.79 12.56
C THR A 254 20.22 -25.55 12.09
N SER A 255 19.40 -24.95 12.95
CA SER A 255 18.60 -23.74 12.68
C SER A 255 18.41 -22.90 13.95
N VAL A 256 18.48 -21.57 13.83
CA VAL A 256 18.05 -20.60 14.84
C VAL A 256 17.32 -19.47 14.16
N LYS A 257 16.05 -19.28 14.54
CA LYS A 257 15.21 -18.21 14.00
C LYS A 257 14.65 -17.36 15.12
N ARG A 258 14.71 -16.04 14.92
CA ARG A 258 14.01 -15.06 15.76
C ARG A 258 12.67 -14.75 15.13
N PHE A 259 11.61 -14.92 15.89
CA PHE A 259 10.25 -14.53 15.53
C PHE A 259 9.88 -13.30 16.35
N TYR A 260 9.66 -12.20 15.66
CA TYR A 260 9.04 -11.01 16.24
C TYR A 260 7.55 -11.13 15.98
N ASP A 261 6.76 -11.33 17.03
CA ASP A 261 5.31 -11.37 16.94
C ASP A 261 4.79 -9.94 16.96
N GLY A 262 3.86 -9.62 16.06
CA GLY A 262 3.48 -8.24 15.91
C GLY A 262 2.39 -7.97 14.88
N TRP A 263 2.30 -6.71 14.50
CA TRP A 263 1.35 -6.23 13.51
C TRP A 263 2.05 -5.50 12.37
N LEU A 264 1.47 -5.63 11.19
CA LEU A 264 1.91 -4.96 9.97
C LEU A 264 0.93 -3.84 9.64
N SER A 265 1.43 -2.64 9.38
CA SER A 265 0.65 -1.50 8.88
C SER A 265 1.28 -0.93 7.61
N ARG A 266 0.48 -0.21 6.81
CA ARG A 266 0.89 0.45 5.56
C ARG A 266 0.64 1.95 5.67
#